data_AF-A0A5Q2RLR2-F1
#
_entry.id   AF-A0A5Q2RLR2-F1
#
_cell.length_a   1.000
_cell.length_b   1.000
_cell.length_c   1.000
_cell.angle_alpha   90.00
_cell.angle_beta   90.00
_cell.angle_gamma   90.00
#
_symmetry.space_group_name_H-M   'P 1'
#
loop_
_entity.id
_entity.type
_entity.pdbx_description
1 polymer ?
#
loop_
_entity_poly.entity_id
_entity_poly.type
_entity_poly.pdbx_seq_one_letter_code
_entity_poly.pdbx_strand_id
1 'polypeptide(L)'
;MSTPEGPSENDLGVRIRPYALTGGRTRPGTDLAIEAMVATTSEGLAAQDRLALERGRIVALCVTPQSLAEISAHLDIHLGVARVLVGDLAEEGYLAVNRPSHVGDRPDLRLLERVLDGLQAL
;
A
#
# COMPACT_ATOMS: atom_id res chain seq x y z
N MET A 1 0.50 32.71 40.13
CA MET A 1 1.24 31.45 40.34
C MET A 1 0.88 30.55 39.17
N SER A 2 1.82 30.34 38.25
CA SER A 2 1.62 29.63 36.98
C SER A 2 1.60 28.11 37.16
N THR A 3 0.84 27.44 36.30
CA THR A 3 0.47 26.01 36.24
C THR A 3 1.67 25.05 36.10
N PRO A 4 1.47 23.72 36.23
CA PRO A 4 1.15 22.98 34.99
C PRO A 4 0.03 21.94 35.15
N GLU A 5 -0.80 21.90 34.11
CA GLU A 5 -1.78 20.86 33.82
C GLU A 5 -1.05 19.51 33.63
N GLY A 6 -1.64 18.45 34.16
CA GLY A 6 -1.17 17.08 33.96
C GLY A 6 -1.32 16.65 32.50
N PRO A 7 -0.52 15.66 32.03
CA PRO A 7 -0.54 15.23 30.64
C PRO A 7 -1.92 14.69 30.26
N SER A 8 -2.48 15.26 29.18
CA SER A 8 -3.75 14.88 28.57
C SER A 8 -3.78 13.40 28.17
N GLU A 9 -4.93 12.75 28.35
CA GLU A 9 -5.24 11.33 28.11
C GLU A 9 -5.08 10.82 26.66
N ASN A 10 -4.43 11.60 25.78
CA ASN A 10 -4.18 11.23 24.38
C ASN A 10 -2.87 10.42 24.17
N ASP A 11 -2.18 10.04 25.26
CA ASP A 11 -0.86 9.37 25.21
C ASP A 11 -0.93 7.83 25.39
N LEU A 12 -2.11 7.23 25.16
CA LEU A 12 -2.30 5.76 25.19
C LEU A 12 -2.45 5.14 23.79
N GLY A 13 -2.08 5.87 22.74
CA GLY A 13 -1.73 5.24 21.48
C GLY A 13 -0.58 4.28 21.74
N VAL A 14 -0.88 2.98 21.89
CA VAL A 14 0.11 1.93 22.05
C VAL A 14 1.12 2.11 20.92
N ARG A 15 2.26 2.72 21.25
CA ARG A 15 3.37 2.91 20.31
C ARG A 15 3.98 1.55 20.09
N ILE A 16 3.34 0.78 19.21
CA ILE A 16 3.87 -0.49 18.71
C ILE A 16 5.25 -0.15 18.19
N ARG A 17 6.27 -0.85 18.70
CA ARG A 17 7.63 -0.65 18.21
C ARG A 17 7.60 -0.90 16.71
N PRO A 18 8.13 0.03 15.88
CA PRO A 18 8.37 -0.26 14.48
C PRO A 18 9.08 -1.62 14.42
N TYR A 19 8.69 -2.50 13.49
CA TYR A 19 9.20 -3.88 13.34
C TYR A 19 8.61 -4.96 14.26
N ALA A 20 7.84 -4.63 15.31
CA ALA A 20 7.06 -5.65 16.03
C ALA A 20 5.96 -6.24 15.12
N LEU A 21 5.37 -5.41 14.25
CA LEU A 21 4.34 -5.81 13.27
C LEU A 21 4.86 -6.76 12.19
N THR A 22 6.16 -6.76 11.93
CA THR A 22 6.79 -7.60 10.89
C THR A 22 7.48 -8.84 11.48
N GLY A 23 7.43 -9.03 12.80
CA GLY A 23 8.15 -10.10 13.50
C GLY A 23 9.68 -9.97 13.38
N GLY A 24 10.20 -8.76 13.21
CA GLY A 24 11.64 -8.50 13.01
C GLY A 24 12.12 -8.58 11.55
N ARG A 25 11.24 -8.87 10.58
CA ARG A 25 11.60 -8.81 9.16
C ARG A 25 11.78 -7.36 8.72
N THR A 26 12.90 -7.08 8.06
CA THR A 26 13.30 -5.74 7.57
C THR A 26 13.33 -5.65 6.04
N ARG A 27 13.13 -6.76 5.35
CA ARG A 27 13.01 -6.83 3.89
C ARG A 27 11.78 -7.64 3.51
N PRO A 28 10.91 -7.12 2.63
CA PRO A 28 9.87 -7.93 2.01
C PRO A 28 10.51 -8.96 1.05
N GLY A 29 9.79 -10.02 0.71
CA GLY A 29 10.22 -10.94 -0.36
C GLY A 29 10.31 -10.27 -1.74
N THR A 30 9.61 -9.14 -1.90
CA THR A 30 9.57 -8.33 -3.12
C THR A 30 9.96 -6.88 -2.85
N ASP A 31 10.91 -6.32 -3.59
CA ASP A 31 11.22 -4.89 -3.52
C ASP A 31 10.10 -4.08 -4.19
N LEU A 32 9.43 -3.24 -3.40
CA LEU A 32 8.30 -2.42 -3.84
C LEU A 32 8.72 -0.95 -3.84
N ALA A 33 8.66 -0.35 -5.03
CA ALA A 33 8.84 1.08 -5.22
C ALA A 33 7.79 1.88 -4.41
N ILE A 34 8.13 3.10 -4.00
CA ILE A 34 7.24 3.92 -3.16
C ILE A 34 5.97 4.34 -3.92
N GLU A 35 6.09 4.50 -5.22
CA GLU A 35 5.05 4.84 -6.19
C GLU A 35 4.29 3.63 -6.75
N ALA A 36 4.62 2.40 -6.31
CA ALA A 36 3.94 1.21 -6.78
C ALA A 36 2.46 1.25 -6.40
N MET A 37 1.58 1.01 -7.38
CA MET A 37 0.14 1.02 -7.18
C MET A 37 -0.32 -0.35 -6.67
N VAL A 38 -1.13 -0.35 -5.64
CA VAL A 38 -1.64 -1.54 -4.95
C VAL A 38 -3.15 -1.53 -5.03
N ALA A 39 -3.74 -2.65 -5.41
CA ALA A 39 -5.18 -2.83 -5.52
C ALA A 39 -5.61 -4.14 -4.86
N THR A 40 -6.79 -4.13 -4.25
CA THR A 40 -7.37 -5.33 -3.64
C THR A 40 -7.88 -6.30 -4.68
N THR A 41 -7.54 -7.58 -4.54
CA THR A 41 -8.06 -8.66 -5.39
C THR A 41 -9.44 -9.11 -4.90
N SER A 42 -10.14 -9.92 -5.71
CA SER A 42 -11.40 -10.54 -5.31
C SER A 42 -11.22 -11.43 -4.06
N GLU A 43 -10.12 -12.17 -4.00
CA GLU A 43 -9.74 -13.03 -2.87
C GLU A 43 -9.46 -12.19 -1.62
N GLY A 44 -8.75 -11.06 -1.77
CA GLY A 44 -8.50 -10.11 -0.70
C GLY A 44 -9.79 -9.56 -0.13
N LEU A 45 -10.71 -9.11 -1.00
CA LEU A 45 -12.01 -8.59 -0.60
C LEU A 45 -12.82 -9.63 0.18
N ALA A 46 -12.84 -10.88 -0.26
CA ALA A 46 -13.54 -11.97 0.43
C ALA A 46 -12.89 -12.35 1.78
N ALA A 47 -11.59 -12.09 1.95
CA ALA A 47 -10.85 -12.38 3.16
C ALA A 47 -10.73 -11.20 4.13
N GLN A 48 -11.21 -10.00 3.78
CA GLN A 48 -10.98 -8.77 4.55
C GLN A 48 -11.27 -8.90 6.05
N ASP A 49 -12.46 -9.42 6.41
CA ASP A 49 -12.94 -9.42 7.80
C ASP A 49 -12.31 -10.51 8.68
N ARG A 50 -11.61 -11.48 8.08
CA ARG A 50 -10.90 -12.56 8.79
C ARG A 50 -9.41 -12.28 8.97
N LEU A 51 -8.88 -11.24 8.32
CA LEU A 51 -7.48 -10.85 8.43
C LEU A 51 -7.24 -10.11 9.75
N ALA A 52 -6.00 -10.15 10.25
CA ALA A 52 -5.59 -9.31 11.36
C ALA A 52 -5.82 -7.82 11.05
N LEU A 53 -6.10 -7.01 12.07
CA LEU A 53 -6.60 -5.64 11.93
C LEU A 53 -5.87 -4.80 10.86
N GLU A 54 -4.53 -4.73 10.93
CA GLU A 54 -3.76 -3.92 9.98
C GLU A 54 -3.80 -4.48 8.55
N ARG A 55 -3.84 -5.80 8.40
CA ARG A 55 -3.95 -6.45 7.09
C ARG A 55 -5.32 -6.21 6.45
N GLY A 56 -6.39 -6.35 7.24
CA GLY A 56 -7.76 -6.03 6.81
C GLY A 56 -7.92 -4.56 6.43
N ARG A 57 -7.29 -3.64 7.18
CA ARG A 57 -7.26 -2.20 6.83
C ARG A 57 -6.57 -1.92 5.51
N ILE A 58 -5.42 -2.54 5.23
CA ILE A 58 -4.73 -2.39 3.93
C ILE A 58 -5.65 -2.87 2.80
N VAL A 59 -6.28 -4.04 2.95
CA VAL A 59 -7.22 -4.61 1.97
C VAL A 59 -8.44 -3.69 1.76
N ALA A 60 -9.01 -3.13 2.82
CA ALA A 60 -10.12 -2.19 2.70
C ALA A 60 -9.70 -0.88 1.99
N LEU A 61 -8.51 -0.36 2.34
CA LEU A 61 -7.96 0.87 1.76
C LEU A 61 -7.68 0.72 0.26
N CYS A 62 -7.17 -0.44 -0.16
CA CYS A 62 -6.77 -0.68 -1.54
C CYS A 62 -7.93 -1.12 -2.47
N VAL A 63 -9.20 -1.08 -2.01
CA VAL A 63 -10.37 -1.27 -2.90
C VAL A 63 -10.37 -0.22 -4.02
N THR A 64 -9.96 1.00 -3.69
CA THR A 64 -9.49 1.96 -4.68
C THR A 64 -7.97 1.84 -4.75
N PRO A 65 -7.34 1.78 -5.95
CA PRO A 65 -5.89 1.67 -6.02
C PRO A 65 -5.17 2.78 -5.27
N GLN A 66 -4.16 2.41 -4.48
CA GLN A 66 -3.35 3.33 -3.67
C GLN A 66 -1.86 3.03 -3.87
N SER A 67 -1.03 4.07 -3.87
CA SER A 67 0.41 3.90 -3.86
C SER A 67 0.90 3.38 -2.51
N LEU A 68 2.08 2.74 -2.48
CA LEU A 68 2.70 2.31 -1.23
C LEU A 68 2.93 3.48 -0.25
N ALA A 69 3.27 4.67 -0.77
CA ALA A 69 3.38 5.90 0.02
C ALA A 69 2.06 6.29 0.69
N GLU A 70 0.95 6.29 -0.06
CA GLU A 70 -0.38 6.63 0.47
C GLU A 70 -0.81 5.63 1.54
N ILE A 71 -0.59 4.33 1.34
CA ILE A 71 -0.89 3.30 2.35
C ILE A 71 -0.15 3.58 3.65
N SER A 72 1.15 3.90 3.57
CA SER A 72 1.96 4.26 4.74
C SER A 72 1.41 5.48 5.48
N ALA A 73 1.00 6.51 4.73
CA ALA A 73 0.46 7.74 5.28
C ALA A 73 -0.93 7.56 5.90
N HIS A 74 -1.82 6.80 5.25
CA HIS A 74 -3.18 6.54 5.73
C HIS A 74 -3.21 5.71 7.02
N LEU A 75 -2.24 4.81 7.20
CA LEU A 75 -2.16 3.95 8.38
C LEU A 75 -1.26 4.53 9.48
N ASP A 76 -0.62 5.68 9.25
CA ASP A 76 0.36 6.30 10.16
C ASP A 76 1.46 5.31 10.61
N ILE A 77 1.96 4.51 9.65
CA ILE A 77 3.04 3.54 9.87
C ILE A 77 4.27 3.87 9.04
N HIS A 78 5.43 3.38 9.46
CA HIS A 78 6.65 3.53 8.68
C HIS A 78 6.55 2.82 7.32
N LEU A 79 7.10 3.46 6.27
CA LEU A 79 7.11 2.93 4.91
C LEU A 79 7.68 1.52 4.81
N GLY A 80 8.73 1.20 5.58
CA GLY A 80 9.30 -0.15 5.61
C GLY A 80 8.34 -1.21 6.16
N VAL A 81 7.50 -0.86 7.13
CA VAL A 81 6.48 -1.75 7.69
C VAL A 81 5.34 -1.93 6.69
N ALA A 82 4.86 -0.84 6.08
CA ALA A 82 3.86 -0.92 5.01
C ALA A 82 4.35 -1.81 3.86
N ARG A 83 5.62 -1.66 3.46
CA ARG A 83 6.24 -2.47 2.40
C ARG A 83 6.22 -3.96 2.71
N VAL A 84 6.54 -4.34 3.94
CA VAL A 84 6.52 -5.75 4.35
C VAL A 84 5.10 -6.29 4.37
N LEU A 85 4.14 -5.57 4.97
CA LEU A 85 2.75 -6.03 5.04
C LEU A 85 2.09 -6.15 3.67
N VAL A 86 2.32 -5.18 2.79
CA VAL A 86 1.82 -5.20 1.40
C VAL A 86 2.48 -6.34 0.62
N GLY A 87 3.79 -6.55 0.79
CA GLY A 87 4.50 -7.67 0.17
C GLY A 87 3.91 -9.02 0.57
N ASP A 88 3.70 -9.25 1.86
CA ASP A 88 3.10 -10.49 2.37
C ASP A 88 1.67 -10.70 1.82
N LEU A 89 0.85 -9.65 1.83
CA LEU A 89 -0.52 -9.71 1.29
C LEU A 89 -0.54 -9.97 -0.22
N ALA A 90 0.43 -9.45 -0.96
CA ALA A 90 0.56 -9.70 -2.39
C ALA A 90 1.04 -11.13 -2.68
N GLU A 91 2.00 -11.65 -1.89
CA GLU A 91 2.45 -13.04 -1.97
C GLU A 91 1.32 -14.04 -1.65
N GLU A 92 0.43 -13.68 -0.72
CA GLU A 92 -0.77 -14.45 -0.39
C GLU A 92 -1.92 -14.27 -1.40
N GLY A 93 -1.78 -13.39 -2.40
CA GLY A 93 -2.77 -13.16 -3.46
C GLY A 93 -3.93 -12.24 -3.06
N TYR A 94 -3.88 -11.59 -1.90
CA TYR A 94 -4.92 -10.65 -1.45
C TYR A 94 -4.79 -9.26 -2.05
N LEU A 95 -3.59 -8.89 -2.50
CA LEU A 95 -3.33 -7.63 -3.18
C LEU A 95 -2.63 -7.88 -4.53
N ALA A 96 -3.00 -7.10 -5.52
CA ALA A 96 -2.28 -6.97 -6.78
C ALA A 96 -1.41 -5.72 -6.71
N VAL A 97 -0.12 -5.86 -7.04
CA VAL A 97 0.81 -4.73 -7.16
C VAL A 97 1.10 -4.50 -8.63
N ASN A 98 0.69 -3.33 -9.13
CA ASN A 98 1.08 -2.85 -10.44
C ASN A 98 2.29 -1.93 -10.31
N ARG A 99 3.39 -2.29 -10.98
CA ARG A 99 4.55 -1.43 -11.08
C ARG A 99 4.38 -0.54 -12.31
N PRO A 100 4.45 0.79 -12.19
CA PRO A 100 4.54 1.63 -13.37
C PRO A 100 5.73 1.14 -14.20
N SER A 101 5.44 0.80 -15.44
CA SER A 101 6.40 0.26 -16.39
C SER A 101 7.58 1.22 -16.52
N HIS A 102 8.80 0.75 -16.20
CA HIS A 102 10.00 1.58 -16.17
C HIS A 102 10.24 2.26 -17.53
N VAL A 103 10.92 3.41 -17.51
CA VAL A 103 11.42 4.14 -18.70
C VAL A 103 12.25 3.17 -19.56
N GLY A 104 11.62 2.57 -20.56
CA GLY A 104 12.18 1.46 -21.34
C GLY A 104 11.10 0.51 -21.87
N ASP A 105 9.99 0.38 -21.14
CA ASP A 105 8.78 -0.31 -21.58
C ASP A 105 7.91 0.64 -22.41
N ARG A 106 8.53 1.19 -23.46
CA ARG A 106 7.88 2.15 -24.35
C ARG A 106 6.79 1.39 -25.10
N PRO A 107 5.53 1.85 -25.10
CA PRO A 107 4.49 1.24 -25.92
C PRO A 107 4.98 1.18 -27.37
N ASP A 108 4.76 0.05 -28.06
CA ASP A 108 5.11 -0.08 -29.48
C ASP A 108 4.51 1.11 -30.25
N LEU A 109 5.31 1.74 -31.11
CA LEU A 109 4.92 2.88 -31.91
C LEU A 109 3.60 2.60 -32.67
N ARG A 110 3.41 1.35 -33.12
CA ARG A 110 2.19 0.91 -33.80
C ARG A 110 0.93 0.94 -32.91
N LEU A 111 1.08 0.75 -31.60
CA LEU A 111 -0.03 0.90 -30.67
C LEU A 111 -0.40 2.39 -30.54
N LEU A 112 0.61 3.25 -30.41
CA LEU A 112 0.41 4.69 -30.30
C LEU A 112 -0.24 5.28 -31.57
N GLU A 113 0.20 4.85 -32.75
CA GLU A 113 -0.41 5.23 -34.04
C GLU A 113 -1.89 4.81 -34.11
N ARG A 114 -2.22 3.57 -33.74
CA ARG A 114 -3.63 3.11 -33.71
C ARG A 114 -4.51 3.90 -32.74
N VAL A 115 -3.97 4.28 -31.57
CA VAL A 115 -4.71 5.11 -30.60
C VAL A 115 -4.93 6.51 -31.17
N LEU A 116 -3.92 7.11 -31.80
CA LEU A 116 -4.03 8.42 -32.42
C LEU A 116 -5.07 8.43 -33.55
N ASP A 117 -5.02 7.45 -34.45
CA ASP A 117 -5.99 7.29 -35.54
C ASP A 117 -7.41 7.15 -34.98
N GLY A 118 -7.58 6.35 -33.91
CA GLY A 118 -8.87 6.15 -33.24
C GLY A 118 -9.41 7.42 -32.58
N LEU A 119 -8.55 8.28 -32.01
CA LEU A 119 -8.97 9.55 -31.40
C LEU A 119 -9.30 10.62 -32.45
N GLN A 120 -8.67 10.60 -33.62
CA GLN A 120 -8.91 11.55 -34.72
C GLN A 120 -10.14 11.19 -35.58
N ALA A 121 -10.65 9.97 -35.46
CA ALA A 121 -11.85 9.50 -36.16
C ALA A 121 -13.16 9.77 -35.38
N LEU A 122 -13.09 10.46 -34.23
CA LEU A 122 -14.22 10.91 -33.42
C LEU A 122 -14.55 12.38 -33.71
#